data_AF-A0AAU3Q0E0-F1
#
_entry.id   AF-A0AAU3Q0E0-F1
#
_cell.length_a   1.000
_cell.length_b   1.000
_cell.length_c   1.000
_cell.angle_alpha   90.00
_cell.angle_beta   90.00
_cell.angle_gamma   90.00
#
_symmetry.space_group_name_H-M   'P 1'
#
loop_
_entity.id
_entity.type
_entity.pdbx_description
1 polymer ?
#
loop_
_entity_poly.entity_id
_entity_poly.type
_entity_poly.pdbx_seq_one_letter_code
_entity_poly.pdbx_strand_id
1 'polypeptide(L)'
;MKKSREFPKSDERQELSHFYRRWNVDNSASESRNLISLKTAAALIDVDSKTIRNWIASGDIAGYRINGRLLRVERSELLALVRPAELTTGGVK
;
A
#
# COMPACT_ATOMS: atom_id res chain seq x y z
N MET A 1 27.42 -18.81 17.26
CA MET A 1 27.19 -18.18 18.58
C MET A 1 25.74 -17.72 18.67
N LYS A 2 24.88 -18.40 19.44
CA LYS A 2 23.50 -17.97 19.66
C LYS A 2 23.48 -16.99 20.83
N LYS A 3 23.30 -15.69 20.56
CA LYS A 3 23.00 -14.74 21.65
C LYS A 3 21.54 -14.92 22.03
N SER A 4 21.31 -15.66 23.10
CA SER A 4 20.02 -15.73 23.80
C SER A 4 19.58 -14.31 24.12
N ARG A 5 18.48 -13.84 23.53
CA ARG A 5 17.85 -12.59 23.92
C ARG A 5 17.18 -12.82 25.25
N GLU A 6 17.76 -12.28 26.31
CA GLU A 6 17.14 -12.19 27.62
C GLU A 6 15.90 -11.27 27.50
N PHE A 7 14.74 -11.78 27.92
CA PHE A 7 13.50 -11.02 27.93
C PHE A 7 13.40 -10.24 29.25
N PRO A 8 13.19 -8.90 29.22
CA PRO A 8 13.05 -8.11 30.43
C PRO A 8 11.79 -8.46 31.23
N LYS A 9 11.84 -8.19 32.55
CA LYS A 9 10.80 -8.57 33.52
C LYS A 9 9.49 -7.79 33.31
N SER A 10 8.40 -8.34 33.84
CA SER A 10 7.01 -7.88 33.64
C SER A 10 6.76 -6.40 33.90
N ASP A 11 7.49 -5.81 34.83
CA ASP A 11 7.19 -4.47 35.34
C ASP A 11 7.73 -3.37 34.40
N GLU A 12 8.68 -3.70 33.51
CA GLU A 12 9.23 -2.81 32.48
C GLU A 12 8.37 -2.78 31.20
N ARG A 13 7.30 -3.59 31.12
CA ARG A 13 6.47 -3.73 29.90
C ARG A 13 5.65 -2.49 29.55
N GLN A 14 5.38 -1.60 30.51
CA GLN A 14 4.55 -0.41 30.26
C GLN A 14 5.35 0.71 29.58
N GLU A 15 6.65 0.84 29.86
CA GLU A 15 7.52 1.85 29.21
C GLU A 15 8.03 1.41 27.83
N LEU A 16 8.03 0.10 27.58
CA LEU A 16 8.46 -0.51 26.32
C LEU A 16 7.48 -0.27 25.13
N SER A 17 6.28 0.28 25.37
CA SER A 17 5.31 0.64 24.33
C SER A 17 5.84 1.70 23.35
N HIS A 18 6.61 2.68 23.83
CA HIS A 18 7.20 3.71 22.97
C HIS A 18 8.48 3.24 22.28
N PHE A 19 9.29 2.43 22.97
CA PHE A 19 10.55 1.93 22.45
C PHE A 19 10.36 0.89 21.34
N TYR A 20 9.42 -0.07 21.49
CA TYR A 20 9.10 -1.03 20.42
C TYR A 20 8.44 -0.37 19.21
N ARG A 21 7.70 0.74 19.40
CA ARG A 21 7.12 1.50 18.27
C ARG A 21 8.21 2.07 17.36
N ARG A 22 9.39 2.40 17.91
CA ARG A 22 10.54 2.94 17.16
C ARG A 22 11.25 1.86 16.34
N TRP A 23 11.42 0.65 16.88
CA TRP A 23 12.15 -0.44 16.21
C TRP A 23 11.37 -1.13 15.07
N ASN A 24 10.06 -0.85 14.94
CA ASN A 24 9.23 -1.36 13.84
C ASN A 24 9.19 -0.44 12.61
N VAL A 25 9.88 0.70 12.64
CA VAL A 25 9.88 1.66 11.52
C VAL A 25 10.81 1.22 10.38
N ASP A 26 11.89 0.50 10.71
CA ASP A 26 12.98 0.20 9.78
C ASP A 26 12.79 -1.12 9.00
N ASN A 27 11.75 -1.91 9.32
CA ASN A 27 11.46 -3.17 8.61
C ASN A 27 10.70 -2.95 7.28
N SER A 28 10.50 -1.69 6.86
CA SER A 28 9.73 -1.30 5.67
C SER A 28 10.55 -1.31 4.37
N ALA A 29 11.89 -1.35 4.46
CA ALA A 29 12.75 -1.36 3.29
C ALA A 29 12.77 -2.71 2.54
N SER A 30 12.25 -3.78 3.16
CA SER A 30 12.13 -5.11 2.55
C SER A 30 10.69 -5.57 2.32
N GLU A 31 9.70 -4.70 2.45
CA GLU A 31 8.33 -5.04 2.05
C GLU A 31 8.31 -5.21 0.53
N SER A 32 8.23 -6.46 0.09
CA SER A 32 8.14 -6.82 -1.31
C SER A 32 6.94 -6.10 -1.93
N ARG A 33 7.17 -5.16 -2.85
CA ARG A 33 6.09 -4.43 -3.54
C ARG A 33 5.09 -5.41 -4.14
N ASN A 34 3.81 -5.22 -3.82
CA ASN A 34 2.73 -6.02 -4.37
C ASN A 34 2.34 -5.51 -5.78
N LEU A 35 3.15 -5.89 -6.77
CA LEU A 35 3.00 -5.47 -8.16
C LEU A 35 2.02 -6.37 -8.93
N ILE A 36 0.88 -5.80 -9.33
CA ILE A 36 -0.17 -6.51 -10.07
C ILE A 36 -0.21 -6.08 -11.54
N SER A 37 -0.75 -6.96 -12.40
CA SER A 37 -0.93 -6.65 -13.82
C SER A 37 -2.01 -5.58 -14.03
N LEU A 38 -1.97 -4.86 -15.16
CA LEU A 38 -3.02 -3.87 -15.48
C LEU A 38 -4.41 -4.52 -15.57
N LYS A 39 -4.49 -5.75 -16.09
CA LYS A 39 -5.74 -6.52 -16.16
C LYS A 39 -6.28 -6.83 -14.76
N THR A 40 -5.40 -7.22 -13.84
CA THR A 40 -5.77 -7.49 -12.44
C THR A 40 -6.20 -6.20 -11.75
N ALA A 41 -5.47 -5.10 -11.94
CA ALA A 41 -5.81 -3.79 -11.40
C ALA A 41 -7.19 -3.33 -11.86
N ALA A 42 -7.45 -3.41 -13.17
CA ALA A 42 -8.72 -3.10 -13.79
C ALA A 42 -9.88 -3.89 -13.17
N ALA A 43 -9.72 -5.21 -13.04
CA ALA A 43 -10.74 -6.07 -12.45
C ALA A 43 -10.99 -5.79 -10.95
N LEU A 44 -10.00 -5.31 -10.20
CA LEU A 44 -10.15 -5.04 -8.75
C LEU A 44 -11.09 -3.88 -8.45
N ILE A 45 -11.22 -2.93 -9.36
CA ILE A 45 -12.03 -1.71 -9.17
C ILE A 45 -13.06 -1.51 -10.30
N ASP A 46 -13.31 -2.58 -11.06
CA ASP A 46 -14.30 -2.64 -12.14
C ASP A 46 -14.15 -1.54 -13.21
N VAL A 47 -12.94 -1.39 -13.75
CA VAL A 47 -12.65 -0.49 -14.88
C VAL A 47 -11.97 -1.24 -16.02
N ASP A 48 -11.81 -0.61 -17.18
CA ASP A 48 -11.01 -1.17 -18.27
C ASP A 48 -9.49 -0.95 -18.05
N SER A 49 -8.67 -1.85 -18.60
CA SER A 49 -7.20 -1.72 -18.55
C SER A 49 -6.67 -0.47 -19.26
N LYS A 50 -7.42 0.11 -20.21
CA LYS A 50 -7.11 1.41 -20.81
C LYS A 50 -7.21 2.54 -19.80
N THR A 51 -8.20 2.50 -18.90
CA THR A 51 -8.33 3.50 -17.82
C THR A 51 -7.10 3.50 -16.91
N ILE A 52 -6.63 2.31 -16.50
CA ILE A 52 -5.40 2.18 -15.73
C ILE A 52 -4.19 2.76 -16.49
N ARG A 53 -4.09 2.52 -17.80
CA ARG A 53 -3.01 3.13 -18.62
C ARG A 53 -3.09 4.65 -18.69
N ASN A 54 -4.30 5.19 -18.77
CA ASN A 54 -4.50 6.64 -18.78
C ASN A 54 -4.03 7.25 -17.47
N TRP A 55 -4.35 6.65 -16.32
CA TRP A 55 -3.87 7.09 -15.01
C TRP A 55 -2.35 7.03 -14.86
N ILE A 56 -1.70 6.04 -15.46
CA ILE A 56 -0.23 5.99 -15.51
C ILE A 56 0.33 7.12 -16.39
N ALA A 57 -0.33 7.41 -17.51
CA ALA A 57 0.10 8.44 -18.46
C ALA A 57 -0.12 9.86 -17.91
N SER A 58 -1.18 10.10 -17.14
CA SER A 58 -1.45 11.35 -16.43
C SER A 58 -0.59 11.52 -15.17
N GLY A 59 -0.01 10.44 -14.66
CA GLY A 59 0.80 10.46 -13.43
C GLY A 59 -0.03 10.34 -12.15
N ASP A 60 -1.29 9.92 -12.24
CA ASP A 60 -2.16 9.67 -11.07
C ASP A 60 -1.66 8.47 -10.25
N ILE A 61 -1.03 7.49 -10.90
CA ILE A 61 -0.37 6.33 -10.27
C ILE A 61 0.94 5.96 -10.99
N ALA A 62 1.87 5.33 -10.27
CA ALA A 62 3.13 4.87 -10.84
C ALA A 62 2.98 3.59 -11.67
N GLY A 63 3.59 3.61 -12.87
CA GLY A 63 3.77 2.43 -13.71
C GLY A 63 5.17 1.82 -13.57
N TYR A 64 5.24 0.53 -13.26
CA TYR A 64 6.49 -0.23 -13.14
C TYR A 64 6.68 -1.16 -14.33
N ARG A 65 7.80 -1.01 -15.06
CA ARG A 65 8.16 -1.92 -16.16
C ARG A 65 8.98 -3.09 -15.63
N ILE A 66 8.46 -4.31 -15.79
CA ILE A 66 9.21 -5.54 -15.58
C ILE A 66 9.86 -5.94 -16.90
N ASN A 67 11.19 -6.09 -16.87
CA ASN A 67 12.01 -6.43 -18.04
C ASN A 67 11.73 -5.52 -19.26
N GLY A 68 11.50 -4.23 -19.02
CA GLY A 68 11.25 -3.21 -20.06
C GLY A 68 9.93 -3.34 -20.84
N ARG A 69 9.14 -4.40 -20.63
CA ARG A 69 7.95 -4.70 -21.45
C ARG A 69 6.65 -4.76 -20.67
N LEU A 70 6.63 -5.48 -19.55
CA LEU A 70 5.39 -5.75 -18.82
C LEU A 70 5.12 -4.61 -17.83
N LEU A 71 4.04 -3.87 -18.03
CA LEU A 71 3.64 -2.81 -17.13
C LEU A 71 2.85 -3.37 -15.93
N ARG A 72 3.22 -2.92 -14.75
CA ARG A 72 2.61 -3.25 -13.46
C ARG A 72 2.29 -1.98 -12.69
N VAL A 73 1.39 -2.10 -11.72
CA VAL A 73 1.08 -1.05 -10.76
C VAL A 73 1.14 -1.62 -9.35
N GLU A 74 1.42 -0.79 -8.36
CA GLU A 74 1.36 -1.20 -6.96
C GLU A 74 -0.10 -1.27 -6.49
N ARG A 75 -0.51 -2.38 -5.87
CA ARG A 75 -1.91 -2.58 -5.43
C ARG A 75 -2.35 -1.54 -4.40
N SER A 76 -1.48 -1.19 -3.45
CA SER A 76 -1.75 -0.21 -2.39
C SER A 76 -2.06 1.17 -2.97
N GLU A 77 -1.24 1.63 -3.91
CA GLU A 77 -1.38 2.91 -4.62
C GLU A 77 -2.69 2.98 -5.41
N LEU A 78 -3.04 1.90 -6.13
CA LEU A 78 -4.32 1.81 -6.85
C LEU A 78 -5.52 1.96 -5.89
N LEU A 79 -5.52 1.23 -4.77
CA LEU A 79 -6.59 1.33 -3.78
C LEU A 79 -6.62 2.68 -3.08
N ALA A 80 -5.48 3.36 -2.99
CA ALA A 80 -5.38 4.71 -2.48
C ALA A 80 -6.03 5.75 -3.41
N LEU A 81 -6.44 5.42 -4.64
CA LEU A 81 -7.30 6.30 -5.45
C LEU A 81 -8.77 6.21 -5.04
N VAL A 82 -9.20 5.10 -4.45
CA VAL A 82 -10.61 4.89 -4.08
C VAL A 82 -10.95 5.80 -2.92
N ARG A 83 -11.99 6.61 -3.10
CA ARG A 83 -12.52 7.53 -2.08
C ARG A 83 -14.03 7.33 -1.97
N PRO A 84 -14.61 7.49 -0.76
CA PRO A 84 -16.07 7.53 -0.61
C PRO A 84 -16.64 8.61 -1.52
N ALA A 85 -17.73 8.28 -2.23
CA ALA A 85 -18.52 9.31 -2.88
C ALA A 85 -19.23 10.13 -1.80
N GLU A 86 -19.06 11.45 -1.82
CA GLU A 86 -19.86 12.33 -0.98
C GLU A 86 -21.31 12.22 -1.44
N LEU A 87 -22.16 11.59 -0.63
CA LEU A 87 -23.60 11.62 -0.83
C LEU A 87 -24.08 13.04 -0.53
N THR A 88 -24.00 13.91 -1.54
CA THR A 88 -24.70 15.20 -1.49
C THR A 88 -26.19 14.86 -1.32
N THR A 89 -26.68 15.03 -0.10
CA THR A 89 -28.10 14.99 0.21
C THR A 89 -28.67 16.28 -0.37
N GLY A 90 -28.98 16.25 -1.67
CA GLY A 90 -29.62 17.36 -2.35
C GLY A 90 -30.94 17.65 -1.66
N GLY A 91 -31.02 18.80 -0.98
CA GLY A 91 -32.23 19.28 -0.34
C GLY A 91 -33.36 19.37 -1.35
N VAL A 92 -34.42 18.62 -1.09
CA VAL A 92 -35.71 18.77 -1.77
C VAL A 92 -36.21 20.17 -1.44
N LYS A 93 -36.29 21.03 -2.46
CA LYS A 93 -36.98 22.33 -2.36
C LYS A 93 -38.46 22.13 -2.65
#